data_AF-A4YSN7-F1
#
_entry.id   AF-A4YSN7-F1
#
_cell.length_a   1.000
_cell.length_b   1.000
_cell.length_c   1.000
_cell.angle_alpha   90.00
_cell.angle_beta   90.00
_cell.angle_gamma   90.00
#
_symmetry.space_group_name_H-M   'P 1'
#
loop_
_entity.id
_entity.type
_entity.pdbx_description
1 polymer ?
#
loop_
_entity_poly.entity_id
_entity_poly.type
_entity_poly.pdbx_seq_one_letter_code
_entity_poly.pdbx_strand_id
1 'polypeptide(L)'
;MRDFRDAKVMAQTLRECLTTQSITISHSHSLELVSRMFGLADWNTLSALIKAADGAKLTRPPVIQAEIQRRPALPLRDFVPFPGATHPLFVGRAKTINALNDAFTKQSDVVIALQKQQAVDEPSLADLHEIGLRADLIELTPLPDGTLKVQVRIIRRVRVRAFSSDASAYQAEISDISEDSAADAPDLILRAVTRFERYAAIRNIRLPDGWPPFGEGRHPGRVADLIAALVLLPLAHKYELLAVLDPVKRLELVETLLDVTARPLSSALQATRQRAIANARDRRHRHATLEHLLLALLDDDSAAAVMRSCRASLAQLRTKTRLYVDTELSHLATEDDDIAQPTDAFRRVNDRAALAAQEVGYPLVTGANTLLALFPETRSPAARLLAEHGVTMVRAAKAVADGVGKEEA
;
A
#
# COMPACT_ATOMS: atom_id res chain seq x y z
N MET A 1 25.63 -9.86 -49.50
CA MET A 1 24.95 -11.07 -49.00
C MET A 1 23.49 -10.71 -48.77
N ARG A 2 22.54 -11.41 -49.40
CA ARG A 2 21.11 -11.15 -49.20
C ARG A 2 20.72 -11.65 -47.81
N ASP A 3 20.04 -10.80 -47.05
CA ASP A 3 19.60 -11.05 -45.68
C ASP A 3 18.22 -11.71 -45.70
N PHE A 4 17.86 -12.45 -44.65
CA PHE A 4 16.55 -13.10 -44.51
C PHE A 4 15.39 -12.08 -44.49
N ARG A 5 15.69 -10.80 -44.27
CA ARG A 5 14.75 -9.67 -44.36
C ARG A 5 14.18 -9.44 -45.77
N ASP A 6 14.90 -9.86 -46.81
CA ASP A 6 14.48 -9.73 -48.21
C ASP A 6 13.66 -10.95 -48.70
N ALA A 7 13.32 -11.89 -47.82
CA ALA A 7 12.74 -13.18 -48.20
C ALA A 7 11.46 -13.10 -49.04
N LYS A 8 10.61 -12.08 -48.82
CA LYS A 8 9.40 -11.86 -49.63
C LYS A 8 9.74 -11.48 -51.07
N VAL A 9 10.72 -10.60 -51.25
CA VAL A 9 11.21 -10.18 -52.56
C VAL A 9 11.88 -11.36 -53.26
N MET A 10 12.66 -12.16 -52.52
CA MET A 10 13.26 -13.39 -53.04
C MET A 10 12.21 -14.41 -53.52
N ALA A 11 11.12 -14.60 -52.76
CA ALA A 11 10.04 -15.50 -53.14
C ALA A 11 9.29 -15.02 -54.39
N GLN A 12 9.08 -13.70 -54.49
CA GLN A 12 8.51 -13.09 -55.68
C GLN A 12 9.41 -13.27 -56.91
N THR A 13 10.70 -12.93 -56.82
CA THR A 13 11.66 -13.09 -57.92
C THR A 13 11.81 -14.56 -58.32
N LEU A 14 11.85 -15.49 -57.36
CA LEU A 14 11.91 -16.93 -57.63
C LEU A 14 10.71 -17.40 -58.45
N ARG A 15 9.50 -16.97 -58.07
CA ARG A 15 8.27 -17.34 -58.78
C ARG A 15 8.23 -16.74 -60.18
N GLU A 16 8.66 -15.50 -60.35
CA GLU A 16 8.76 -14.82 -61.65
C GLU A 16 9.75 -15.56 -62.57
N CYS A 17 10.95 -15.89 -62.07
CA CYS A 17 11.94 -16.67 -62.84
C CYS A 17 11.44 -18.05 -63.24
N LEU A 18 10.83 -18.81 -62.32
CA LEU A 18 10.31 -20.15 -62.63
C LEU A 18 9.18 -20.10 -63.67
N THR A 19 8.37 -19.04 -63.65
CA THR A 19 7.30 -18.83 -64.63
C THR A 19 7.87 -18.62 -66.04
N THR A 20 9.03 -17.96 -66.19
CA THR A 20 9.71 -17.84 -67.50
C THR A 20 10.24 -19.18 -68.03
N GLN A 21 10.39 -20.18 -67.16
CA GLN A 21 10.76 -21.56 -67.51
C GLN A 21 9.54 -22.50 -67.58
N SER A 22 8.33 -21.95 -67.66
CA SER A 22 7.06 -22.69 -67.69
C SER A 22 6.77 -23.54 -66.44
N ILE A 23 7.40 -23.23 -65.30
CA ILE A 23 7.15 -23.88 -64.00
C ILE A 23 6.31 -22.92 -63.14
N THR A 24 5.06 -23.27 -62.88
CA THR A 24 4.16 -22.49 -62.03
C THR A 24 4.16 -23.04 -60.60
N ILE A 25 4.46 -22.15 -59.64
CA ILE A 25 4.37 -22.45 -58.21
C ILE A 25 3.46 -21.43 -57.52
N SER A 26 2.77 -21.85 -56.46
CA SER A 26 1.93 -20.95 -55.67
C SER A 26 2.80 -19.96 -54.87
N HIS A 27 2.19 -18.83 -54.48
CA HIS A 27 2.82 -17.86 -53.60
C HIS A 27 3.31 -18.50 -52.29
N SER A 28 2.46 -19.31 -51.65
CA SER A 28 2.80 -20.05 -50.43
C SER A 28 3.99 -20.99 -50.66
N HIS A 29 4.01 -21.74 -51.77
CA HIS A 29 5.13 -22.65 -52.06
C HIS A 29 6.44 -21.90 -52.32
N SER A 30 6.39 -20.72 -52.96
CA SER A 30 7.60 -19.89 -53.14
C SER A 30 8.20 -19.40 -51.81
N LEU A 31 7.35 -19.10 -50.82
CA LEU A 31 7.78 -18.69 -49.47
C LEU A 31 8.41 -19.86 -48.69
N GLU A 32 7.86 -21.07 -48.83
CA GLU A 32 8.43 -22.28 -48.23
C GLU A 32 9.81 -22.61 -48.78
N LEU A 33 9.99 -22.51 -50.10
CA LEU A 33 11.29 -22.76 -50.74
C LEU A 33 12.35 -21.77 -50.27
N VAL A 34 12.01 -20.48 -50.18
CA VAL A 34 12.93 -19.46 -49.65
C VAL A 34 13.27 -19.71 -48.18
N SER A 35 12.31 -20.18 -47.38
CA SER A 35 12.55 -20.52 -45.97
C SER A 35 13.58 -21.63 -45.80
N ARG A 36 13.49 -22.68 -46.64
CA ARG A 36 14.48 -23.76 -46.66
C ARG A 36 15.87 -23.30 -47.13
N MET A 37 15.96 -22.32 -48.04
CA MET A 37 17.25 -21.76 -48.46
C MET A 37 18.01 -21.10 -47.30
N PHE A 38 17.31 -20.61 -46.29
CA PHE A 38 17.90 -20.07 -45.06
C PHE A 38 18.06 -21.12 -43.95
N GLY A 39 17.84 -22.40 -44.24
CA GLY A 39 17.96 -23.50 -43.27
C GLY A 39 16.81 -23.59 -42.26
N LEU A 40 15.66 -22.98 -42.55
CA LEU A 40 14.49 -22.97 -41.67
C LEU A 40 13.43 -23.96 -42.17
N ALA A 41 12.64 -24.48 -41.22
CA ALA A 41 11.66 -25.55 -41.48
C ALA A 41 10.48 -25.08 -42.33
N ASP A 42 9.98 -23.87 -42.10
CA ASP A 42 8.79 -23.32 -42.76
C ASP A 42 8.77 -21.78 -42.79
N TRP A 43 7.81 -21.22 -43.55
CA TRP A 43 7.59 -19.78 -43.65
C TRP A 43 7.19 -19.13 -42.31
N ASN A 44 6.49 -19.83 -41.42
CA ASN A 44 6.08 -19.28 -40.14
C ASN A 44 7.31 -18.94 -39.27
N THR A 45 8.30 -19.83 -39.26
CA THR A 45 9.56 -19.67 -38.54
C THR A 45 10.38 -18.50 -39.10
N LEU A 46 10.50 -18.41 -40.43
CA LEU A 46 11.19 -17.31 -41.08
C LEU A 46 10.48 -15.97 -40.86
N SER A 47 9.15 -15.93 -40.94
CA SER A 47 8.33 -14.75 -40.69
C SER A 47 8.47 -14.24 -39.26
N ALA A 48 8.58 -15.15 -38.28
CA ALA A 48 8.86 -14.80 -36.88
C ALA A 48 10.25 -14.15 -36.71
N LEU A 49 11.28 -14.66 -37.39
CA LEU A 49 12.62 -14.06 -37.39
C LEU A 49 12.66 -12.69 -38.06
N ILE A 50 11.93 -12.50 -39.17
CA ILE A 50 11.78 -11.19 -39.82
C ILE A 50 11.10 -10.21 -38.85
N LYS A 51 10.01 -10.62 -38.17
CA LYS A 51 9.35 -9.78 -37.16
C LYS A 51 10.25 -9.47 -35.96
N ALA A 52 11.05 -10.42 -35.49
CA ALA A 52 12.00 -10.20 -34.39
C ALA A 52 13.14 -9.25 -34.81
N ALA A 53 13.60 -9.36 -36.05
CA ALA A 53 14.64 -8.50 -36.62
C ALA A 53 14.14 -7.09 -36.97
N ASP A 54 12.88 -6.96 -37.41
CA ASP A 54 12.21 -5.67 -37.60
C ASP A 54 11.83 -5.04 -36.24
N GLY A 55 11.52 -5.85 -35.22
CA GLY A 55 11.34 -5.41 -33.84
C GLY A 55 12.64 -4.89 -33.19
N ALA A 56 13.80 -5.16 -33.78
CA ALA A 56 15.09 -4.59 -33.38
C ALA A 56 15.40 -3.24 -34.05
N LYS A 57 14.57 -2.74 -34.99
CA LYS A 57 14.45 -1.30 -35.18
C LYS A 57 13.64 -0.78 -33.99
N LEU A 58 14.37 -0.45 -32.93
CA LEU A 58 13.99 0.65 -32.06
C LEU A 58 13.84 1.89 -32.96
N THR A 59 12.69 2.04 -33.61
CA THR A 59 12.12 3.38 -33.68
C THR A 59 12.08 3.79 -32.22
N ARG A 60 13.05 4.61 -31.80
CA ARG A 60 12.84 5.47 -30.64
C ARG A 60 11.39 5.93 -30.82
N PRO A 61 10.45 5.60 -29.90
CA PRO A 61 9.19 6.33 -29.90
C PRO A 61 9.61 7.80 -30.02
N PRO A 62 8.95 8.61 -30.86
CA PRO A 62 9.32 10.02 -30.99
C PRO A 62 9.60 10.48 -29.56
N VAL A 63 10.79 11.05 -29.33
CA VAL A 63 11.06 11.66 -28.03
C VAL A 63 10.01 12.74 -27.96
N ILE A 64 8.85 12.41 -27.40
CA ILE A 64 7.87 13.36 -26.96
C ILE A 64 8.70 14.07 -25.92
N GLN A 65 9.28 15.21 -26.30
CA GLN A 65 9.78 16.16 -25.33
C GLN A 65 8.59 16.33 -24.40
N ALA A 66 8.69 15.74 -23.21
CA ALA A 66 7.56 15.66 -22.31
C ALA A 66 7.11 17.10 -22.10
N GLU A 67 5.93 17.43 -22.64
CA GLU A 67 5.49 18.81 -22.77
C GLU A 67 5.51 19.44 -21.38
N ILE A 68 6.35 20.46 -21.21
CA ILE A 68 6.47 21.13 -19.92
C ILE A 68 5.25 22.04 -19.79
N GLN A 69 4.37 21.69 -18.87
CA GLN A 69 3.15 22.44 -18.61
C GLN A 69 3.28 23.20 -17.29
N ARG A 70 2.92 24.47 -17.30
CA ARG A 70 2.86 25.30 -16.10
C ARG A 70 1.45 25.26 -15.53
N ARG A 71 1.33 24.96 -14.25
CA ARG A 71 0.04 24.82 -13.54
C ARG A 71 0.10 25.44 -12.14
N PRO A 72 -1.01 26.00 -11.64
CA PRO A 72 -1.13 26.37 -10.24
C PRO A 72 -0.84 25.18 -9.34
N ALA A 73 -0.13 25.41 -8.23
CA ALA A 73 0.38 24.35 -7.39
C ALA A 73 -0.10 24.44 -5.93
N LEU A 74 -0.27 23.27 -5.33
CA LEU A 74 -0.67 23.06 -3.94
C LEU A 74 0.43 22.26 -3.25
N PRO A 75 1.30 22.90 -2.45
CA PRO A 75 2.26 22.15 -1.65
C PRO A 75 1.55 21.43 -0.49
N LEU A 76 1.68 20.11 -0.42
CA LEU A 76 1.14 19.27 0.67
C LEU A 76 2.27 18.60 1.44
N ARG A 77 2.13 18.53 2.77
CA ARG A 77 3.12 17.92 3.66
C ARG A 77 2.58 16.79 4.55
N ASP A 78 1.28 16.80 4.84
CA ASP A 78 0.68 15.90 5.84
C ASP A 78 -0.16 14.79 5.18
N PHE A 79 -0.13 14.70 3.86
CA PHE A 79 -0.97 13.78 3.09
C PHE A 79 -0.34 13.40 1.75
N VAL A 80 -0.43 12.12 1.39
CA VAL A 80 -0.05 11.57 0.08
C VAL A 80 -1.29 10.98 -0.58
N PRO A 81 -1.91 11.67 -1.57
CA PRO A 81 -3.03 11.14 -2.34
C PRO A 81 -2.59 10.09 -3.36
N PHE A 82 -3.55 9.33 -3.89
CA PHE A 82 -3.32 8.37 -4.99
C PHE A 82 -4.31 8.60 -6.15
N PRO A 83 -3.92 8.33 -7.40
CA PRO A 83 -4.80 8.45 -8.56
C PRO A 83 -6.14 7.70 -8.42
N GLY A 84 -7.20 8.30 -8.98
CA GLY A 84 -8.57 7.77 -8.95
C GLY A 84 -9.37 8.13 -7.70
N ALA A 85 -8.72 8.52 -6.61
CA ALA A 85 -9.40 8.92 -5.38
C ALA A 85 -9.81 10.40 -5.39
N THR A 86 -10.89 10.70 -4.65
CA THR A 86 -11.34 12.08 -4.37
C THR A 86 -11.10 12.39 -2.90
N HIS A 87 -10.47 13.52 -2.60
CA HIS A 87 -10.10 13.89 -1.24
C HIS A 87 -10.52 15.33 -0.90
N PRO A 88 -11.08 15.55 0.31
CA PRO A 88 -11.21 16.88 0.87
C PRO A 88 -9.85 17.35 1.40
N LEU A 89 -9.40 18.53 0.97
CA LEU A 89 -8.23 19.21 1.51
C LEU A 89 -8.63 20.54 2.15
N PHE A 90 -7.96 20.89 3.24
CA PHE A 90 -8.18 22.14 3.98
C PHE A 90 -6.95 23.01 3.86
N VAL A 91 -7.13 24.24 3.40
CA VAL A 91 -6.03 25.13 3.00
C VAL A 91 -6.21 26.51 3.62
N GLY A 92 -5.19 26.97 4.35
CA GLY A 92 -5.19 28.29 5.00
C GLY A 92 -4.11 29.26 4.51
N ARG A 93 -3.11 28.79 3.72
CA ARG A 93 -2.00 29.65 3.29
C ARG A 93 -2.43 30.55 2.14
N ALA A 94 -2.19 31.86 2.27
CA ALA A 94 -2.61 32.87 1.30
C ALA A 94 -2.17 32.56 -0.15
N LYS A 95 -0.89 32.23 -0.37
CA LYS A 95 -0.36 31.86 -1.71
C LYS A 95 -1.08 30.64 -2.30
N THR A 96 -1.46 29.69 -1.47
CA THR A 96 -2.18 28.48 -1.89
C THR A 96 -3.65 28.76 -2.19
N ILE A 97 -4.31 29.55 -1.33
CA ILE A 97 -5.68 30.03 -1.56
C ILE A 97 -5.75 30.79 -2.89
N ASN A 98 -4.79 31.67 -3.17
CA ASN A 98 -4.70 32.39 -4.43
C ASN A 98 -4.52 31.46 -5.62
N ALA A 99 -3.64 30.45 -5.53
CA ALA A 99 -3.44 29.45 -6.58
C ALA A 99 -4.73 28.68 -6.90
N LEU A 100 -5.48 28.29 -5.87
CA LEU A 100 -6.74 27.56 -6.03
C LEU A 100 -7.86 28.43 -6.62
N ASN A 101 -8.00 29.68 -6.17
CA ASN A 101 -8.98 30.62 -6.73
C ASN A 101 -8.70 30.94 -8.19
N ASP A 102 -7.43 31.14 -8.54
CA ASP A 102 -7.01 31.37 -9.93
C ASP A 102 -7.33 30.15 -10.81
N ALA A 103 -6.97 28.95 -10.33
CA ALA A 103 -7.24 27.71 -11.03
C ALA A 103 -8.74 27.45 -11.23
N PHE A 104 -9.54 27.64 -10.17
CA PHE A 104 -10.98 27.43 -10.21
C PHE A 104 -11.68 28.42 -11.16
N THR A 105 -11.27 29.69 -11.13
CA THR A 105 -11.79 30.73 -12.04
C THR A 105 -11.48 30.41 -13.50
N LYS A 106 -10.29 29.89 -13.77
CA LYS A 106 -9.83 29.50 -15.12
C LYS A 106 -10.31 28.11 -15.55
N GLN A 107 -11.04 27.39 -14.69
CA GLN A 107 -11.40 25.98 -14.89
C GLN A 107 -10.20 25.10 -15.26
N SER A 108 -9.05 25.40 -14.66
CA SER A 108 -7.83 24.63 -14.84
C SER A 108 -7.61 23.67 -13.67
N ASP A 109 -6.95 22.57 -13.98
CA ASP A 109 -6.39 21.63 -13.03
C ASP A 109 -5.21 22.23 -12.23
N VAL A 110 -4.86 21.53 -11.15
CA VAL A 110 -3.78 21.92 -10.25
C VAL A 110 -2.75 20.80 -10.11
N VAL A 111 -1.57 21.16 -9.62
CA VAL A 111 -0.51 20.22 -9.27
C VAL A 111 -0.37 20.15 -7.75
N ILE A 112 -0.53 18.97 -7.20
CA ILE A 112 -0.19 18.66 -5.82
C ILE A 112 1.31 18.35 -5.77
N ALA A 113 2.05 19.23 -5.11
CA ALA A 113 3.48 19.10 -4.89
C ALA A 113 3.74 18.54 -3.48
N LEU A 114 4.32 17.36 -3.38
CA LEU A 114 4.52 16.68 -2.10
C LEU A 114 5.83 17.15 -1.46
N GLN A 115 5.78 17.61 -0.22
CA GLN A 115 6.95 18.07 0.54
C GLN A 115 7.68 16.89 1.19
N LYS A 116 9.02 16.96 1.23
CA LYS A 116 9.89 16.00 1.92
C LYS A 116 9.88 16.19 3.44
N GLN A 117 9.80 17.44 3.89
CA GLN A 117 9.87 17.81 5.30
C GLN A 117 8.66 18.64 5.69
N GLN A 118 8.04 18.33 6.82
CA GLN A 118 6.81 18.99 7.26
C GLN A 118 7.01 20.44 7.76
N ALA A 119 8.21 20.80 8.20
CA ALA A 119 8.48 22.06 8.90
C ALA A 119 8.64 23.28 7.97
N VAL A 120 8.66 23.11 6.64
CA VAL A 120 8.91 24.21 5.70
C VAL A 120 7.59 24.87 5.29
N ASP A 121 7.41 26.14 5.68
CA ASP A 121 6.17 26.86 5.38
C ASP A 121 6.12 27.44 3.96
N GLU A 122 7.27 27.83 3.41
CA GLU A 122 7.43 28.27 2.02
C GLU A 122 8.41 27.34 1.30
N PRO A 123 7.94 26.21 0.75
CA PRO A 123 8.83 25.21 0.16
C PRO A 123 9.44 25.71 -1.14
N SER A 124 10.72 25.40 -1.33
CA SER A 124 11.43 25.49 -2.60
C SER A 124 11.35 24.15 -3.35
N LEU A 125 11.83 24.11 -4.60
CA LEU A 125 11.92 22.85 -5.36
C LEU A 125 12.74 21.77 -4.63
N ALA A 126 13.78 22.15 -3.89
CA ALA A 126 14.62 21.20 -3.16
C ALA A 126 13.86 20.49 -2.03
N ASP A 127 12.86 21.17 -1.44
CA ASP A 127 12.02 20.67 -0.36
C ASP A 127 10.91 19.76 -0.86
N LEU A 128 10.72 19.66 -2.18
CA LEU A 128 9.69 18.86 -2.81
C LEU A 128 10.23 17.53 -3.32
N HIS A 129 9.37 16.53 -3.25
CA HIS A 129 9.54 15.28 -3.95
C HIS A 129 9.44 15.46 -5.46
N GLU A 130 10.20 14.67 -6.21
CA GLU A 130 10.22 14.71 -7.68
C GLU A 130 8.86 14.34 -8.29
N ILE A 131 8.15 13.39 -7.67
CA ILE A 131 6.84 12.93 -8.13
C ILE A 131 5.75 13.70 -7.38
N GLY A 132 4.93 14.40 -8.16
CA GLY A 132 3.70 15.05 -7.72
C GLY A 132 2.48 14.43 -8.39
N LEU A 133 1.32 15.06 -8.21
CA LEU A 133 0.05 14.59 -8.74
C LEU A 133 -0.68 15.72 -9.46
N ARG A 134 -1.22 15.42 -10.64
CA ARG A 134 -2.17 16.29 -11.32
C ARG A 134 -3.57 16.00 -10.78
N ALA A 135 -4.31 17.04 -10.43
CA ALA A 135 -5.63 16.90 -9.82
C ALA A 135 -6.63 17.92 -10.39
N ASP A 136 -7.88 17.47 -10.56
CA ASP A 136 -8.99 18.32 -10.93
C ASP A 136 -9.63 18.94 -9.68
N LEU A 137 -10.05 20.20 -9.78
CA LEU A 137 -10.82 20.88 -8.75
C LEU A 137 -12.31 20.60 -8.97
N ILE A 138 -12.95 19.93 -8.02
CA ILE A 138 -14.38 19.61 -8.10
C ILE A 138 -15.21 20.72 -7.45
N GLU A 139 -14.84 21.11 -6.24
CA GLU A 139 -15.60 22.04 -5.42
C GLU A 139 -14.65 22.84 -4.53
N LEU A 140 -14.96 24.12 -4.32
CA LEU A 140 -14.20 25.01 -3.46
C LEU A 140 -15.17 25.78 -2.56
N THR A 141 -15.06 25.55 -1.24
CA THR A 141 -15.96 26.10 -0.23
C THR A 141 -15.16 26.93 0.78
N PRO A 142 -15.40 28.25 0.88
CA PRO A 142 -14.80 29.05 1.95
C PRO A 142 -15.43 28.72 3.30
N LEU A 143 -14.59 28.67 4.34
CA LEU A 143 -15.00 28.42 5.71
C LEU A 143 -14.98 29.71 6.55
N PRO A 144 -15.74 29.77 7.67
CA PRO A 144 -15.86 30.98 8.49
C PRO A 144 -14.53 31.46 9.12
N ASP A 145 -13.56 30.56 9.26
CA ASP A 145 -12.24 30.85 9.81
C ASP A 145 -11.26 31.43 8.77
N GLY A 146 -11.71 31.64 7.53
CA GLY A 146 -10.90 32.14 6.42
C GLY A 146 -10.12 31.05 5.67
N THR A 147 -10.22 29.78 6.07
CA THR A 147 -9.66 28.67 5.31
C THR A 147 -10.57 28.25 4.16
N LEU A 148 -10.01 27.52 3.19
CA LEU A 148 -10.76 26.91 2.10
C LEU A 148 -10.81 25.40 2.28
N LYS A 149 -12.00 24.83 2.14
CA LYS A 149 -12.19 23.40 1.88
C LYS A 149 -12.27 23.18 0.38
N VAL A 150 -11.40 22.34 -0.17
CA VAL A 150 -11.38 22.00 -1.60
C VAL A 150 -11.53 20.50 -1.79
N GLN A 151 -12.41 20.09 -2.71
CA GLN A 151 -12.52 18.70 -3.16
C GLN A 151 -11.67 18.52 -4.40
N VAL A 152 -10.68 17.65 -4.32
CA VAL A 152 -9.77 17.37 -5.43
C VAL A 152 -9.93 15.92 -5.91
N ARG A 153 -9.98 15.72 -7.23
CA ARG A 153 -9.87 14.39 -7.84
C ARG A 153 -8.47 14.17 -8.35
N ILE A 154 -7.80 13.13 -7.87
CA ILE A 154 -6.45 12.82 -8.28
C ILE A 154 -6.49 12.09 -9.62
N ILE A 155 -5.84 12.66 -10.64
CA ILE A 155 -5.92 12.14 -12.01
C ILE A 155 -4.76 11.20 -12.31
N ARG A 156 -3.52 11.69 -12.16
CA ARG A 156 -2.32 10.92 -12.50
C ARG A 156 -1.06 11.48 -11.84
N ARG A 157 -0.01 10.66 -11.80
CA ARG A 157 1.35 11.06 -11.43
C ARG A 157 1.95 12.00 -12.47
N VAL A 158 2.71 12.98 -12.00
CA VAL A 158 3.47 13.90 -12.84
C VAL A 158 4.83 14.15 -12.21
N ARG A 159 5.81 14.54 -13.01
CA ARG A 159 7.14 14.89 -12.52
C ARG A 159 7.24 16.41 -12.38
N VAL A 160 7.59 16.89 -11.20
CA VAL A 160 7.81 18.30 -10.92
C VAL A 160 9.22 18.69 -11.38
N ARG A 161 9.32 19.64 -12.31
CA ARG A 161 10.57 20.13 -12.90
C ARG A 161 11.02 21.45 -12.30
N ALA A 162 10.07 22.34 -12.05
CA ALA A 162 10.31 23.59 -11.35
C ALA A 162 9.13 23.90 -10.42
N PHE A 163 9.41 24.66 -9.37
CA PHE A 163 8.43 25.14 -8.41
C PHE A 163 8.77 26.58 -8.06
N SER A 164 7.81 27.48 -8.23
CA SER A 164 7.99 28.91 -7.95
C SER A 164 7.01 29.38 -6.88
N SER A 165 7.55 30.12 -5.93
CA SER A 165 6.85 30.79 -4.84
C SER A 165 6.94 32.32 -4.93
N ASP A 166 7.58 32.85 -5.99
CA ASP A 166 7.90 34.27 -6.17
C ASP A 166 6.68 35.12 -6.60
N ALA A 167 5.63 34.47 -7.09
CA ALA A 167 4.38 35.12 -7.45
C ALA A 167 3.38 35.14 -6.28
N SER A 168 2.24 35.83 -6.47
CA SER A 168 1.12 35.86 -5.51
C SER A 168 0.47 34.47 -5.27
N ALA A 169 0.83 33.48 -6.07
CA ALA A 169 0.35 32.11 -6.04
C ALA A 169 1.47 31.12 -6.37
N TYR A 170 1.42 29.92 -5.77
CA TYR A 170 2.34 28.84 -6.09
C TYR A 170 2.12 28.31 -7.52
N GLN A 171 3.21 28.06 -8.23
CA GLN A 171 3.21 27.53 -9.60
C GLN A 171 4.21 26.38 -9.72
N ALA A 172 3.86 25.35 -10.49
CA ALA A 172 4.75 24.24 -10.81
C ALA A 172 4.86 24.07 -12.33
N GLU A 173 6.06 23.74 -12.79
CA GLU A 173 6.29 23.22 -14.14
C GLU A 173 6.39 21.70 -14.04
N ILE A 174 5.54 21.02 -14.79
CA ILE A 174 5.42 19.56 -14.74
C ILE A 174 5.63 18.95 -16.11
N SER A 175 6.13 17.71 -16.10
CA SER A 175 6.16 16.86 -17.28
C SER A 175 5.42 15.56 -16.99
N ASP A 176 4.73 15.03 -18.01
CA ASP A 176 4.03 13.74 -17.88
C ASP A 176 5.00 12.59 -17.57
N ILE A 177 4.50 11.63 -16.80
CA ILE A 177 5.18 10.37 -16.51
C ILE A 177 4.42 9.27 -17.25
N SER A 178 5.14 8.51 -18.08
CA SER A 178 4.61 7.25 -18.58
C SER A 178 4.73 6.22 -17.48
N GLU A 179 3.61 5.60 -17.09
CA GLU A 179 3.66 4.33 -16.35
C GLU A 179 4.02 3.23 -17.35
N ASP A 180 4.83 2.26 -16.91
CA ASP A 180 5.16 1.11 -17.76
C ASP A 180 3.88 0.33 -18.08
N SER A 181 3.80 -0.25 -19.28
CA SER A 181 2.69 -1.14 -19.61
C SER A 181 2.70 -2.31 -18.64
N ALA A 182 1.66 -2.40 -17.80
CA ALA A 182 1.58 -3.48 -16.82
C ALA A 182 1.45 -4.83 -17.54
N ALA A 183 2.32 -5.78 -17.19
CA ALA A 183 2.04 -7.17 -17.46
C ALA A 183 0.77 -7.60 -16.69
N ASP A 184 -0.03 -8.48 -17.28
CA ASP A 184 -1.15 -9.10 -16.55
C ASP A 184 -0.58 -9.92 -15.39
N ALA A 185 -1.12 -9.70 -14.19
CA ALA A 185 -0.63 -10.33 -12.95
C ALA A 185 -1.81 -10.77 -12.06
N PRO A 186 -2.66 -11.70 -12.53
CA PRO A 186 -3.91 -12.05 -11.86
C PRO A 186 -3.70 -12.65 -10.47
N ASP A 187 -2.68 -13.50 -10.31
CA ASP A 187 -2.37 -14.13 -9.02
C ASP A 187 -1.89 -13.11 -7.99
N LEU A 188 -1.05 -12.16 -8.42
CA LEU A 188 -0.59 -11.06 -7.58
C LEU A 188 -1.75 -10.17 -7.12
N ILE A 189 -2.66 -9.83 -8.05
CA ILE A 189 -3.87 -9.08 -7.73
C ILE A 189 -4.72 -9.81 -6.70
N LEU A 190 -4.99 -11.10 -6.89
CA LEU A 190 -5.82 -11.88 -5.98
C LEU A 190 -5.20 -11.91 -4.57
N ARG A 191 -3.91 -12.23 -4.45
CA ARG A 191 -3.23 -12.26 -3.15
C ARG A 191 -3.22 -10.90 -2.46
N ALA A 192 -2.94 -9.82 -3.20
CA ALA A 192 -2.92 -8.46 -2.66
C ALA A 192 -4.30 -8.03 -2.16
N VAL A 193 -5.35 -8.30 -2.92
CA VAL A 193 -6.75 -8.04 -2.53
C VAL A 193 -7.12 -8.84 -1.28
N THR A 194 -6.87 -10.15 -1.24
CA THR A 194 -7.17 -10.97 -0.07
C THR A 194 -6.41 -10.50 1.17
N ARG A 195 -5.14 -10.11 1.03
CA ARG A 195 -4.34 -9.56 2.14
C ARG A 195 -4.92 -8.23 2.62
N PHE A 196 -5.31 -7.35 1.71
CA PHE A 196 -5.95 -6.08 2.06
C PHE A 196 -7.33 -6.26 2.70
N GLU A 197 -8.14 -7.23 2.27
CA GLU A 197 -9.44 -7.51 2.88
C GLU A 197 -9.29 -7.97 4.34
N ARG A 198 -8.27 -8.78 4.63
CA ARG A 198 -7.92 -9.13 6.01
C ARG A 198 -7.52 -7.89 6.82
N TYR A 199 -6.67 -7.04 6.25
CA TYR A 199 -6.29 -5.77 6.87
C TYR A 199 -7.51 -4.89 7.15
N ALA A 200 -8.37 -4.69 6.15
CA ALA A 200 -9.59 -3.89 6.25
C ALA A 200 -10.54 -4.43 7.31
N ALA A 201 -10.71 -5.75 7.40
CA ALA A 201 -11.51 -6.39 8.45
C ALA A 201 -10.94 -6.13 9.86
N ILE A 202 -9.62 -6.24 10.04
CA ILE A 202 -8.96 -5.96 11.34
C ILE A 202 -9.13 -4.48 11.74
N ARG A 203 -9.08 -3.58 10.75
CA ARG A 203 -9.15 -2.12 10.93
C ARG A 203 -10.57 -1.55 10.84
N ASN A 204 -11.57 -2.38 10.58
CA ASN A 204 -12.95 -1.97 10.32
C ASN A 204 -13.04 -0.89 9.21
N ILE A 205 -12.20 -1.00 8.18
CA ILE A 205 -12.24 -0.11 7.03
C ILE A 205 -13.43 -0.51 6.16
N ARG A 206 -14.33 0.44 5.91
CA ARG A 206 -15.44 0.24 4.98
C ARG A 206 -14.90 0.25 3.56
N LEU A 207 -15.10 -0.85 2.84
CA LEU A 207 -14.71 -0.98 1.45
C LEU A 207 -15.69 -0.21 0.54
N PRO A 208 -15.22 0.43 -0.54
CA PRO A 208 -16.08 1.11 -1.51
C PRO A 208 -17.02 0.15 -2.24
N ASP A 209 -18.12 0.70 -2.77
CA ASP A 209 -19.02 -0.03 -3.66
C ASP A 209 -18.25 -0.42 -4.94
N GLY A 210 -18.39 -1.68 -5.39
CA GLY A 210 -17.60 -2.21 -6.50
C GLY A 210 -16.20 -2.72 -6.11
N TRP A 211 -15.91 -2.84 -4.82
CA TRP A 211 -14.79 -3.63 -4.33
C TRP A 211 -15.11 -5.14 -4.37
N PRO A 212 -14.14 -6.00 -4.70
CA PRO A 212 -12.85 -5.69 -5.32
C PRO A 212 -13.01 -5.26 -6.78
N PRO A 213 -12.07 -4.45 -7.32
CA PRO A 213 -12.21 -3.82 -8.65
C PRO A 213 -11.90 -4.80 -9.81
N PHE A 214 -12.50 -6.00 -9.80
CA PHE A 214 -12.23 -7.08 -10.76
C PHE A 214 -12.89 -6.92 -12.14
N GLY A 215 -13.58 -5.79 -12.41
CA GLY A 215 -14.18 -5.48 -13.70
C GLY A 215 -13.15 -5.14 -14.80
N GLU A 216 -13.32 -4.02 -15.52
CA GLU A 216 -12.39 -3.53 -16.56
C GLU A 216 -10.93 -3.27 -16.07
N GLY A 217 -10.64 -3.52 -14.79
CA GLY A 217 -9.48 -3.04 -14.05
C GLY A 217 -8.61 -4.13 -13.43
N ARG A 218 -8.33 -5.24 -14.13
CA ARG A 218 -7.20 -6.13 -13.80
C ARG A 218 -5.84 -5.46 -14.06
N HIS A 219 -5.69 -4.20 -13.64
CA HIS A 219 -4.46 -3.44 -13.77
C HIS A 219 -3.79 -3.37 -12.40
N PRO A 220 -2.63 -4.05 -12.21
CA PRO A 220 -1.93 -4.10 -10.93
C PRO A 220 -1.73 -2.72 -10.28
N GLY A 221 -1.38 -1.71 -11.09
CA GLY A 221 -1.16 -0.36 -10.61
C GLY A 221 -2.42 0.35 -10.11
N ARG A 222 -3.61 0.05 -10.67
CA ARG A 222 -4.88 0.63 -10.19
C ARG A 222 -5.30 -0.02 -8.87
N VAL A 223 -5.15 -1.34 -8.77
CA VAL A 223 -5.39 -2.08 -7.52
C VAL A 223 -4.46 -1.58 -6.42
N ALA A 224 -3.17 -1.39 -6.74
CA ALA A 224 -2.20 -0.84 -5.80
C ALA A 224 -2.58 0.56 -5.32
N ASP A 225 -2.98 1.46 -6.23
CA ASP A 225 -3.37 2.83 -5.90
C ASP A 225 -4.63 2.89 -5.03
N LEU A 226 -5.62 2.04 -5.32
CA LEU A 226 -6.85 1.91 -4.53
C LEU A 226 -6.55 1.40 -3.12
N ILE A 227 -5.72 0.36 -2.99
CA ILE A 227 -5.28 -0.14 -1.68
C ILE A 227 -4.50 0.94 -0.94
N ALA A 228 -3.51 1.58 -1.59
CA ALA A 228 -2.66 2.60 -0.99
C ALA A 228 -3.42 3.84 -0.50
N ALA A 229 -4.53 4.18 -1.16
CA ALA A 229 -5.45 5.23 -0.72
C ALA A 229 -6.15 4.89 0.60
N LEU A 230 -6.47 3.61 0.83
CA LEU A 230 -7.26 3.15 1.98
C LEU A 230 -6.40 2.71 3.17
N VAL A 231 -5.19 2.21 2.94
CA VAL A 231 -4.29 1.76 4.02
C VAL A 231 -3.79 2.94 4.85
N LEU A 232 -3.68 2.73 6.16
CA LEU A 232 -3.08 3.66 7.09
C LEU A 232 -1.60 3.31 7.15
N LEU A 233 -0.72 4.15 6.61
CA LEU A 233 0.73 3.93 6.60
C LEU A 233 1.43 5.26 6.87
N PRO A 234 2.69 5.24 7.39
CA PRO A 234 3.52 6.42 7.46
C PRO A 234 3.61 7.10 6.09
N LEU A 235 3.65 8.44 6.08
CA LEU A 235 3.70 9.22 4.84
C LEU A 235 4.89 8.83 3.95
N ALA A 236 6.04 8.48 4.55
CA ALA A 236 7.20 7.98 3.83
C ALA A 236 6.89 6.73 2.99
N HIS A 237 6.23 5.72 3.57
CA HIS A 237 5.83 4.51 2.85
C HIS A 237 4.72 4.80 1.81
N LYS A 238 3.80 5.73 2.10
CA LYS A 238 2.83 6.16 1.08
C LYS A 238 3.51 6.84 -0.10
N TYR A 239 4.49 7.70 0.14
CA TYR A 239 5.26 8.31 -0.94
C TYR A 239 6.08 7.27 -1.71
N GLU A 240 6.72 6.31 -1.01
CA GLU A 240 7.44 5.21 -1.64
C GLU A 240 6.54 4.44 -2.62
N LEU A 241 5.33 4.05 -2.17
CA LEU A 241 4.32 3.45 -3.03
C LEU A 241 3.95 4.34 -4.24
N LEU A 242 3.74 5.63 -4.01
CA LEU A 242 3.42 6.57 -5.09
C LEU A 242 4.57 6.66 -6.11
N ALA A 243 5.81 6.58 -5.64
CA ALA A 243 7.01 6.75 -6.44
C ALA A 243 7.38 5.53 -7.29
N VAL A 244 6.88 4.34 -6.97
CA VAL A 244 7.05 3.15 -7.83
C VAL A 244 6.19 3.27 -9.08
N LEU A 245 6.83 3.55 -10.22
CA LEU A 245 6.15 3.74 -11.50
C LEU A 245 5.73 2.44 -12.18
N ASP A 246 6.46 1.35 -11.93
CA ASP A 246 6.15 0.00 -12.42
C ASP A 246 4.90 -0.54 -11.69
N PRO A 247 3.79 -0.80 -12.39
CA PRO A 247 2.53 -1.21 -11.77
C PRO A 247 2.60 -2.53 -11.00
N VAL A 248 3.42 -3.48 -11.45
CA VAL A 248 3.55 -4.81 -10.84
C VAL A 248 4.37 -4.68 -9.56
N LYS A 249 5.54 -4.03 -9.63
CA LYS A 249 6.39 -3.78 -8.45
C LYS A 249 5.68 -2.94 -7.40
N ARG A 250 4.83 -1.99 -7.82
CA ARG A 250 4.02 -1.20 -6.89
C ARG A 250 3.06 -2.09 -6.10
N LEU A 251 2.42 -3.06 -6.75
CA LEU A 251 1.51 -4.00 -6.10
C LEU A 251 2.26 -5.02 -5.22
N GLU A 252 3.46 -5.46 -5.61
CA GLU A 252 4.34 -6.28 -4.76
C GLU A 252 4.77 -5.51 -3.49
N LEU A 253 5.06 -4.21 -3.62
CA LEU A 253 5.36 -3.36 -2.47
C LEU A 253 4.14 -3.22 -1.55
N VAL A 254 2.92 -3.10 -2.09
CA VAL A 254 1.68 -3.17 -1.30
C VAL A 254 1.56 -4.49 -0.55
N GLU A 255 1.80 -5.64 -1.21
CA GLU A 255 1.77 -6.95 -0.53
C GLU A 255 2.75 -7.00 0.64
N THR A 256 3.97 -6.49 0.43
CA THR A 256 5.04 -6.45 1.43
C THR A 256 4.66 -5.55 2.61
N LEU A 257 4.13 -4.36 2.33
CA LEU A 257 3.68 -3.39 3.34
C LEU A 257 2.39 -3.80 4.05
N LEU A 258 1.70 -4.85 3.61
CA LEU A 258 0.54 -5.40 4.32
C LEU A 258 0.85 -6.71 5.03
N ASP A 259 2.09 -7.21 4.93
CA ASP A 259 2.46 -8.45 5.59
C ASP A 259 2.67 -8.24 7.10
N VAL A 260 1.62 -8.58 7.85
CA VAL A 260 1.60 -8.53 9.32
C VAL A 260 2.62 -9.45 9.98
N THR A 261 3.11 -10.46 9.26
CA THR A 261 4.12 -11.40 9.79
C THR A 261 5.53 -10.84 9.72
N ALA A 262 5.73 -9.77 8.95
CA ALA A 262 7.06 -9.20 8.71
C ALA A 262 7.61 -8.40 9.90
N ARG A 263 6.76 -7.97 10.85
CA ARG A 263 7.22 -7.15 11.97
C ARG A 263 7.67 -8.02 13.15
N PRO A 264 8.95 -7.96 13.56
CA PRO A 264 9.42 -8.75 14.68
C PRO A 264 8.74 -8.35 15.99
N LEU A 265 8.50 -9.35 16.84
CA LEU A 265 8.06 -9.14 18.22
C LEU A 265 9.30 -8.86 19.07
N SER A 266 9.18 -7.96 20.06
CA SER A 266 10.24 -7.80 21.06
C SER A 266 10.46 -9.09 21.86
N SER A 267 11.65 -9.29 22.40
CA SER A 267 11.98 -10.49 23.20
C SER A 267 11.05 -10.61 24.42
N ALA A 268 10.70 -9.49 25.05
CA ALA A 268 9.73 -9.42 26.12
C ALA A 268 8.35 -9.93 25.66
N LEU A 269 7.83 -9.43 24.53
CA LEU A 269 6.53 -9.86 24.01
C LEU A 269 6.54 -11.34 23.57
N GLN A 270 7.66 -11.84 23.01
CA GLN A 270 7.81 -13.25 22.68
C GLN A 270 7.68 -14.11 23.95
N ALA A 271 8.36 -13.74 25.02
CA ALA A 271 8.25 -14.41 26.31
C ALA A 271 6.83 -14.29 26.89
N THR A 272 6.18 -13.13 26.76
CA THR A 272 4.78 -12.90 27.17
C THR A 272 3.82 -13.84 26.44
N ARG A 273 3.97 -14.00 25.12
CA ARG A 273 3.15 -14.93 24.34
C ARG A 273 3.38 -16.39 24.75
N GLN A 274 4.63 -16.80 24.98
CA GLN A 274 4.95 -18.14 25.47
C GLN A 274 4.34 -18.38 26.86
N ARG A 275 4.44 -17.40 27.78
CA ARG A 275 3.80 -17.46 29.10
C ARG A 275 2.28 -17.58 29.00
N ALA A 276 1.63 -16.87 28.07
CA ALA A 276 0.18 -16.99 27.88
C ALA A 276 -0.23 -18.41 27.45
N ILE A 277 0.53 -19.04 26.55
CA ILE A 277 0.28 -20.42 26.11
C ILE A 277 0.59 -21.40 27.25
N ALA A 278 1.68 -21.20 27.99
CA ALA A 278 2.03 -22.01 29.16
C ALA A 278 0.94 -21.93 30.24
N ASN A 279 0.41 -20.74 30.53
CA ASN A 279 -0.69 -20.56 31.48
C ASN A 279 -1.93 -21.39 31.14
N ALA A 280 -2.24 -21.54 29.84
CA ALA A 280 -3.33 -22.39 29.37
C ALA A 280 -2.98 -23.88 29.50
N ARG A 281 -1.78 -24.27 29.07
CA ARG A 281 -1.27 -25.65 29.17
C ARG A 281 -1.21 -26.16 30.60
N ASP A 282 -0.71 -25.36 31.53
CA ASP A 282 -0.55 -25.74 32.94
C ASP A 282 -1.92 -25.97 33.63
N ARG A 283 -3.00 -25.44 33.03
CA ARG A 283 -4.40 -25.66 33.43
C ARG A 283 -5.13 -26.68 32.56
N ARG A 284 -4.41 -27.30 31.62
CA ARG A 284 -4.93 -28.21 30.59
C ARG A 284 -6.04 -27.61 29.74
N HIS A 285 -6.08 -26.29 29.58
CA HIS A 285 -7.05 -25.66 28.70
C HIS A 285 -6.69 -25.92 27.25
N ARG A 286 -7.64 -26.44 26.46
CA ARG A 286 -7.49 -26.71 25.02
C ARG A 286 -7.03 -25.48 24.23
N HIS A 287 -7.43 -24.29 24.68
CA HIS A 287 -7.16 -23.04 23.99
C HIS A 287 -6.57 -21.97 24.90
N ALA A 288 -5.56 -21.27 24.40
CA ALA A 288 -5.06 -20.04 25.01
C ALA A 288 -5.95 -18.86 24.58
N THR A 289 -6.65 -18.27 25.55
CA THR A 289 -7.61 -17.17 25.35
C THR A 289 -6.99 -15.78 25.60
N LEU A 290 -7.78 -14.71 25.43
CA LEU A 290 -7.34 -13.34 25.72
C LEU A 290 -7.10 -13.10 27.21
N GLU A 291 -7.75 -13.86 28.09
CA GLU A 291 -7.56 -13.78 29.54
C GLU A 291 -6.20 -14.35 29.94
N HIS A 292 -5.75 -15.42 29.28
CA HIS A 292 -4.39 -15.95 29.43
C HIS A 292 -3.34 -14.96 28.91
N LEU A 293 -3.62 -14.30 27.79
CA LEU A 293 -2.78 -13.23 27.26
C LEU A 293 -2.71 -12.04 28.21
N LEU A 294 -3.86 -11.57 28.73
CA LEU A 294 -3.90 -10.49 29.72
C LEU A 294 -3.11 -10.86 30.96
N LEU A 295 -3.26 -12.09 31.48
CA LEU A 295 -2.51 -12.55 32.65
C LEU A 295 -0.99 -12.47 32.41
N ALA A 296 -0.53 -12.88 31.22
CA ALA A 296 0.88 -12.79 30.86
C ALA A 296 1.37 -11.34 30.62
N LEU A 297 0.52 -10.47 30.07
CA LEU A 297 0.81 -9.05 29.85
C LEU A 297 0.97 -8.26 31.16
N LEU A 298 0.43 -8.75 32.28
CA LEU A 298 0.65 -8.14 33.60
C LEU A 298 2.09 -8.25 34.08
N ASP A 299 2.84 -9.19 33.51
CA ASP A 299 4.26 -9.43 33.78
C ASP A 299 5.16 -8.93 32.63
N ASP A 300 4.58 -8.27 31.63
CA ASP A 300 5.29 -7.62 30.53
C ASP A 300 5.56 -6.16 30.90
N ASP A 301 6.83 -5.75 30.97
CA ASP A 301 7.19 -4.42 31.49
C ASP A 301 6.58 -3.26 30.70
N SER A 302 6.55 -3.39 29.36
CA SER A 302 5.95 -2.41 28.45
C SER A 302 4.45 -2.27 28.71
N ALA A 303 3.70 -3.38 28.73
CA ALA A 303 2.27 -3.36 29.00
C ALA A 303 1.94 -2.92 30.44
N ALA A 304 2.70 -3.41 31.42
CA ALA A 304 2.54 -3.09 32.83
C ALA A 304 2.79 -1.59 33.11
N ALA A 305 3.78 -0.98 32.45
CA ALA A 305 4.02 0.46 32.55
C ALA A 305 2.81 1.28 32.07
N VAL A 306 2.20 0.90 30.94
CA VAL A 306 0.99 1.55 30.41
C VAL A 306 -0.18 1.40 31.38
N MET A 307 -0.41 0.19 31.92
CA MET A 307 -1.47 -0.05 32.90
C MET A 307 -1.26 0.75 34.20
N ARG A 308 -0.02 0.87 34.70
CA ARG A 308 0.32 1.69 35.87
C ARG A 308 0.10 3.18 35.61
N SER A 309 0.42 3.68 34.42
CA SER A 309 0.11 5.06 34.00
C SER A 309 -1.40 5.34 34.00
N CYS A 310 -2.21 4.32 33.68
CA CYS A 310 -3.66 4.34 33.87
C CYS A 310 -4.12 4.25 35.34
N ARG A 311 -3.21 4.27 36.33
CA ARG A 311 -3.46 4.13 37.77
C ARG A 311 -4.10 2.79 38.16
N ALA A 312 -3.90 1.74 37.36
CA ALA A 312 -4.44 0.42 37.68
C ALA A 312 -3.56 -0.30 38.72
N SER A 313 -4.21 -0.99 39.67
CA SER A 313 -3.53 -1.91 40.57
C SER A 313 -3.28 -3.24 39.87
N LEU A 314 -2.05 -3.48 39.44
CA LEU A 314 -1.68 -4.74 38.77
C LEU A 314 -1.89 -5.96 39.67
N ALA A 315 -1.74 -5.81 40.99
CA ALA A 315 -1.98 -6.89 41.94
C ALA A 315 -3.46 -7.31 41.96
N GLN A 316 -4.38 -6.33 42.01
CA GLN A 316 -5.81 -6.61 41.99
C GLN A 316 -6.26 -7.19 40.64
N LEU A 317 -5.78 -6.60 39.54
CA LEU A 317 -6.07 -7.07 38.20
C LEU A 317 -5.55 -8.51 38.00
N ARG A 318 -4.32 -8.82 38.43
CA ARG A 318 -3.77 -10.19 38.40
C ARG A 318 -4.64 -11.18 39.16
N THR A 319 -5.05 -10.83 40.38
CA THR A 319 -5.90 -11.71 41.21
C THR A 319 -7.23 -12.00 40.51
N LYS A 320 -7.90 -10.98 39.97
CA LYS A 320 -9.19 -11.16 39.28
C LYS A 320 -9.04 -11.90 37.94
N THR A 321 -8.04 -11.58 37.13
CA THR A 321 -7.79 -12.28 35.87
C THR A 321 -7.46 -13.75 36.13
N ARG A 322 -6.59 -14.04 37.11
CA ARG A 322 -6.27 -15.42 37.49
C ARG A 322 -7.51 -16.16 37.98
N LEU A 323 -8.32 -15.55 38.85
CA LEU A 323 -9.57 -16.15 39.32
C LEU A 323 -10.48 -16.51 38.13
N TYR A 324 -10.67 -15.59 37.19
CA TYR A 324 -11.49 -15.84 36.00
C TYR A 324 -10.95 -17.01 35.17
N VAL A 325 -9.63 -17.06 34.95
CA VAL A 325 -9.00 -18.17 34.22
C VAL A 325 -9.18 -19.49 34.97
N ASP A 326 -9.03 -19.51 36.29
CA ASP A 326 -9.12 -20.73 37.09
C ASP A 326 -10.56 -21.23 37.26
N THR A 327 -11.57 -20.34 37.28
CA THR A 327 -12.97 -20.72 37.52
C THR A 327 -13.79 -20.75 36.23
N GLU A 328 -13.90 -19.62 35.54
CA GLU A 328 -14.82 -19.46 34.41
C GLU A 328 -14.35 -20.20 33.17
N LEU A 329 -13.04 -20.40 33.01
CA LEU A 329 -12.46 -21.14 31.88
C LEU A 329 -12.20 -22.62 32.18
N SER A 330 -12.56 -23.11 33.37
CA SER A 330 -12.36 -24.52 33.75
C SER A 330 -13.01 -25.52 32.79
N HIS A 331 -14.09 -25.14 32.13
CA HIS A 331 -14.77 -25.93 31.11
C HIS A 331 -13.94 -26.17 29.82
N LEU A 332 -12.84 -25.42 29.63
CA LEU A 332 -11.91 -25.62 28.52
C LEU A 332 -10.87 -26.71 28.81
N ALA A 333 -10.84 -27.24 30.04
CA ALA A 333 -9.88 -28.27 30.43
C ALA A 333 -10.12 -29.57 29.66
N THR A 334 -9.04 -30.19 29.16
CA THR A 334 -9.07 -31.47 28.46
C THR A 334 -8.21 -32.51 29.16
N GLU A 335 -8.54 -33.78 28.95
CA GLU A 335 -7.73 -34.91 29.43
C GLU A 335 -6.49 -35.15 28.55
N ASP A 336 -6.55 -34.71 27.29
CA ASP A 336 -5.45 -34.81 26.33
C ASP A 336 -4.38 -33.74 26.61
N ASP A 337 -3.09 -34.14 26.53
CA ASP A 337 -1.90 -33.29 26.70
C ASP A 337 -1.57 -32.45 25.45
N ASP A 338 -2.59 -32.15 24.64
CA ASP A 338 -2.43 -31.37 23.41
C ASP A 338 -1.87 -29.97 23.70
N ILE A 339 -0.98 -29.51 22.83
CA ILE A 339 -0.42 -28.15 22.93
C ILE A 339 -1.55 -27.14 22.75
N ALA A 340 -1.85 -26.39 23.81
CA ALA A 340 -2.87 -25.35 23.80
C ALA A 340 -2.67 -24.36 22.63
N GLN A 341 -3.68 -24.25 21.77
CA GLN A 341 -3.63 -23.37 20.60
C GLN A 341 -4.26 -22.01 20.91
N PRO A 342 -3.70 -20.89 20.43
CA PRO A 342 -4.35 -19.58 20.55
C PRO A 342 -5.73 -19.57 19.88
N THR A 343 -6.71 -18.95 20.53
CA THR A 343 -8.03 -18.69 19.92
C THR A 343 -7.94 -17.69 18.77
N ASP A 344 -8.97 -17.62 17.92
CA ASP A 344 -9.04 -16.62 16.85
C ASP A 344 -9.00 -15.19 17.38
N ALA A 345 -9.58 -14.93 18.56
CA ALA A 345 -9.52 -13.63 19.21
C ALA A 345 -8.10 -13.26 19.61
N PHE A 346 -7.33 -14.21 20.16
CA PHE A 346 -5.91 -14.01 20.43
C PHE A 346 -5.15 -13.71 19.14
N ARG A 347 -5.30 -14.52 18.09
CA ARG A 347 -4.61 -14.29 16.81
C ARG A 347 -4.95 -12.92 16.22
N ARG A 348 -6.21 -12.49 16.25
CA ARG A 348 -6.61 -11.14 15.83
C ARG A 348 -5.95 -10.03 16.64
N VAL A 349 -5.81 -10.19 17.96
CA VAL A 349 -5.11 -9.21 18.80
C VAL A 349 -3.63 -9.12 18.42
N ASN A 350 -2.97 -10.24 18.12
CA ASN A 350 -1.59 -10.23 17.63
C ASN A 350 -1.48 -9.53 16.26
N ASP A 351 -2.32 -9.89 15.31
CA ASP A 351 -2.33 -9.29 13.97
C ASP A 351 -2.61 -7.78 14.04
N ARG A 352 -3.56 -7.37 14.89
CA ARG A 352 -3.89 -5.96 15.11
C ARG A 352 -2.73 -5.19 15.76
N ALA A 353 -2.01 -5.80 16.71
CA ALA A 353 -0.84 -5.19 17.34
C ALA A 353 0.30 -4.99 16.33
N ALA A 354 0.55 -6.00 15.48
CA ALA A 354 1.57 -5.92 14.43
C ALA A 354 1.23 -4.83 13.41
N LEU A 355 -0.03 -4.76 12.96
CA LEU A 355 -0.50 -3.68 12.10
C LEU A 355 -0.35 -2.33 12.78
N ALA A 356 -0.84 -2.15 14.00
CA ALA A 356 -0.72 -0.86 14.68
C ALA A 356 0.74 -0.38 14.79
N ALA A 357 1.68 -1.29 15.08
CA ALA A 357 3.11 -0.97 15.06
C ALA A 357 3.56 -0.54 13.65
N GLN A 358 3.11 -1.24 12.59
CA GLN A 358 3.37 -0.94 11.18
C GLN A 358 3.01 0.48 10.78
N GLU A 359 1.81 0.90 11.11
CA GLU A 359 1.29 2.19 10.68
C GLU A 359 1.95 3.37 11.38
N VAL A 360 2.41 3.16 12.62
CA VAL A 360 3.19 4.15 13.38
C VAL A 360 4.67 4.11 12.99
N GLY A 361 5.13 3.04 12.32
CA GLY A 361 6.52 2.87 11.93
C GLY A 361 7.44 2.34 13.05
N TYR A 362 6.88 1.70 14.10
CA TYR A 362 7.69 1.14 15.18
C TYR A 362 8.47 -0.12 14.78
N PRO A 363 9.77 -0.23 15.04
CA PRO A 363 10.59 -1.34 14.52
C PRO A 363 10.14 -2.72 15.04
N LEU A 364 9.52 -2.77 16.21
CA LEU A 364 9.09 -3.99 16.91
C LEU A 364 7.64 -3.87 17.38
N VAL A 365 6.98 -5.02 17.55
CA VAL A 365 5.73 -5.12 18.30
C VAL A 365 6.06 -5.37 19.78
N THR A 366 5.53 -4.55 20.67
CA THR A 366 5.76 -4.62 22.13
C THR A 366 4.48 -5.02 22.88
N GLY A 367 4.60 -5.35 24.17
CA GLY A 367 3.44 -5.62 25.02
C GLY A 367 2.46 -4.45 25.12
N ALA A 368 2.93 -3.20 25.08
CA ALA A 368 2.05 -2.03 24.99
C ALA A 368 1.20 -2.03 23.70
N ASN A 369 1.78 -2.41 22.55
CA ASN A 369 1.01 -2.54 21.30
C ASN A 369 -0.06 -3.63 21.42
N THR A 370 0.29 -4.79 22.00
CA THR A 370 -0.64 -5.91 22.22
C THR A 370 -1.75 -5.55 23.20
N LEU A 371 -1.43 -4.80 24.26
CA LEU A 371 -2.43 -4.29 25.21
C LEU A 371 -3.44 -3.37 24.51
N LEU A 372 -2.96 -2.41 23.71
CA LEU A 372 -3.84 -1.52 22.95
C LEU A 372 -4.72 -2.30 21.96
N ALA A 373 -4.16 -3.33 21.34
CA ALA A 373 -4.88 -4.19 20.41
C ALA A 373 -5.95 -5.08 21.08
N LEU A 374 -5.96 -5.21 22.41
CA LEU A 374 -6.96 -5.99 23.15
C LEU A 374 -8.30 -5.25 23.27
N PHE A 375 -8.29 -3.91 23.38
CA PHE A 375 -9.49 -3.11 23.64
C PHE A 375 -10.64 -3.29 22.63
N PRO A 376 -10.41 -3.43 21.31
CA PRO A 376 -11.49 -3.64 20.36
C PRO A 376 -12.20 -4.98 20.51
N GLU A 377 -11.67 -5.94 21.28
CA GLU A 377 -12.37 -7.18 21.63
C GLU A 377 -13.38 -6.92 22.76
N THR A 378 -14.36 -6.06 22.51
CA THR A 378 -15.31 -5.54 23.52
C THR A 378 -16.15 -6.61 24.22
N ARG A 379 -16.28 -7.79 23.60
CA ARG A 379 -16.98 -8.95 24.18
C ARG A 379 -16.08 -9.84 25.04
N SER A 380 -14.77 -9.58 25.07
CA SER A 380 -13.83 -10.38 25.86
C SER A 380 -13.86 -9.95 27.34
N PRO A 381 -13.91 -10.93 28.27
CA PRO A 381 -13.66 -10.72 29.68
C PRO A 381 -12.36 -9.96 29.97
N ALA A 382 -11.28 -10.21 29.21
CA ALA A 382 -10.03 -9.47 29.37
C ALA A 382 -10.20 -7.95 29.16
N ALA A 383 -10.92 -7.53 28.11
CA ALA A 383 -11.18 -6.12 27.85
C ALA A 383 -12.06 -5.49 28.95
N ARG A 384 -13.07 -6.22 29.42
CA ARG A 384 -13.93 -5.81 30.53
C ARG A 384 -13.14 -5.65 31.84
N LEU A 385 -12.28 -6.62 32.18
CA LEU A 385 -11.43 -6.56 33.37
C LEU A 385 -10.49 -5.36 33.35
N LEU A 386 -9.89 -5.03 32.19
CA LEU A 386 -9.09 -3.81 32.05
C LEU A 386 -9.90 -2.55 32.36
N ALA A 387 -11.10 -2.44 31.78
CA ALA A 387 -11.98 -1.30 31.98
C ALA A 387 -12.43 -1.15 33.44
N GLU A 388 -12.77 -2.25 34.12
CA GLU A 388 -13.12 -2.27 35.55
C GLU A 388 -12.00 -1.76 36.47
N HIS A 389 -10.73 -1.85 36.03
CA HIS A 389 -9.57 -1.35 36.80
C HIS A 389 -9.04 -0.02 36.23
N GLY A 390 -9.87 0.68 35.45
CA GLY A 390 -9.58 2.02 34.94
C GLY A 390 -8.58 2.08 33.78
N VAL A 391 -8.16 0.93 33.23
CA VAL A 391 -7.36 0.88 32.01
C VAL A 391 -8.32 0.92 30.83
N THR A 392 -8.52 2.10 30.25
CA THR A 392 -9.35 2.30 29.05
C THR A 392 -8.48 2.56 27.82
N MET A 393 -9.02 2.28 26.63
CA MET A 393 -8.30 2.50 25.37
C MET A 393 -7.75 3.94 25.26
N VAL A 394 -8.56 4.94 25.61
CA VAL A 394 -8.17 6.35 25.53
C VAL A 394 -6.99 6.66 26.45
N ARG A 395 -7.01 6.17 27.70
CA ARG A 395 -5.94 6.43 28.67
C ARG A 395 -4.66 5.69 28.32
N ALA A 396 -4.79 4.43 27.91
CA ALA A 396 -3.66 3.62 27.48
C ALA A 396 -3.01 4.19 26.21
N ALA A 397 -3.81 4.59 25.22
CA ALA A 397 -3.31 5.19 23.98
C ALA A 397 -2.60 6.51 24.25
N LYS A 398 -3.14 7.35 25.14
CA LYS A 398 -2.47 8.58 25.59
C LYS A 398 -1.12 8.27 26.26
N ALA A 399 -1.07 7.31 27.18
CA ALA A 399 0.18 6.93 27.83
C ALA A 399 1.25 6.48 26.84
N VAL A 400 0.87 5.66 25.85
CA VAL A 400 1.80 5.22 24.78
C VAL A 400 2.26 6.39 23.91
N ALA A 401 1.36 7.33 23.58
CA ALA A 401 1.70 8.56 22.86
C ALA A 401 2.70 9.44 23.64
N ASP A 402 2.55 9.50 24.96
CA ASP A 402 3.46 10.19 25.89
C ASP A 402 4.79 9.41 26.10
N GLY A 403 4.99 8.28 25.41
CA GLY A 403 6.22 7.49 25.42
C GLY A 403 6.27 6.38 26.48
N VAL A 404 5.20 6.16 27.25
CA VAL A 404 5.15 5.09 28.26
C VAL A 404 5.15 3.72 27.59
N GLY A 405 6.01 2.83 28.08
CA GLY A 405 6.08 1.45 27.58
C GLY A 405 6.80 1.30 26.24
N LYS A 406 7.49 2.35 25.75
CA LYS A 406 8.43 2.20 24.63
C LYS A 406 9.62 1.36 25.10
N GLU A 407 9.90 0.28 24.36
CA GLU A 407 11.16 -0.44 24.46
C GLU A 407 12.12 0.24 23.48
N GLU A 408 13.23 0.81 23.98
CA GLU A 408 14.28 1.34 23.10
C GLU A 408 14.89 0.17 22.32
N ALA A 409 15.06 0.38 21.01
CA ALA A 409 15.55 -0.64 20.07
C ALA A 409 17.05 -0.90 20.22
#